data_AF-A0A1M5LST5-F1
#
_entry.id   AF-A0A1M5LST5-F1
#
_cell.length_a   1.000
_cell.length_b   1.000
_cell.length_c   1.000
_cell.angle_alpha   90.00
_cell.angle_beta   90.00
_cell.angle_gamma   90.00
#
_symmetry.space_group_name_H-M   'P 1'
#
loop_
_entity.id
_entity.type
_entity.pdbx_description
1 polymer ?
#
loop_
_entity_poly.entity_id
_entity_poly.type
_entity_poly.pdbx_seq_one_letter_code
_entity_poly.pdbx_strand_id
1 'polypeptide(L)'
;MSSGFFIFLVSSAILILLIGRAISVVQKEGNEPVRGSEPGEGVHTIHAEYSSGFSGHSTTYTIPRDPQAYAKRFVPKQRTDNAK
;
A
#
# COMPACT_ATOMS: atom_id res chain seq x y z
N MET A 1 44.92 25.18 4.01
CA MET A 1 44.00 24.23 3.34
C MET A 1 43.48 24.89 2.08
N SER A 2 43.60 24.26 0.91
CA SER A 2 43.06 24.84 -0.33
C SER A 2 41.53 24.82 -0.32
N SER A 3 40.91 25.77 -0.99
CA SER A 3 39.45 25.81 -1.19
C SER A 3 38.92 24.52 -1.82
N GLY A 4 39.67 23.92 -2.76
CA GLY A 4 39.32 22.64 -3.37
C GLY A 4 39.32 21.46 -2.38
N PHE A 5 40.27 21.42 -1.44
CA PHE A 5 40.31 20.38 -0.41
C PHE A 5 39.12 20.50 0.57
N PHE A 6 38.74 21.74 0.91
CA PHE A 6 37.57 22.00 1.75
C PHE A 6 36.27 21.56 1.07
N ILE A 7 36.09 21.93 -0.21
CA ILE A 7 34.92 21.51 -1.00
C ILE A 7 34.84 19.98 -1.07
N PHE A 8 35.96 19.31 -1.38
CA PHE A 8 36.01 17.86 -1.45
C PHE A 8 35.59 17.18 -0.14
N LEU A 9 36.05 17.68 1.01
CA LEU A 9 35.67 17.16 2.32
C LEU A 9 34.17 17.33 2.59
N VAL A 10 33.63 18.52 2.35
CA VAL A 10 32.21 18.81 2.57
C VAL A 10 31.33 17.97 1.65
N SER A 11 31.66 17.89 0.35
CA SER A 11 30.92 17.07 -0.62
C SER A 11 30.97 15.59 -0.26
N SER A 12 32.13 15.08 0.17
CA SER A 12 32.26 13.68 0.60
C SER A 12 31.44 13.39 1.86
N ALA A 13 31.45 14.30 2.84
CA ALA A 13 30.65 14.14 4.06
C ALA A 13 29.15 14.12 3.77
N ILE A 14 28.67 15.01 2.88
CA ILE A 14 27.27 15.02 2.44
C ILE A 14 26.92 13.71 1.73
N LEU A 15 27.77 13.24 0.82
CA LEU A 15 27.53 12.00 0.07
C LEU A 15 27.42 10.79 1.01
N ILE A 16 28.32 10.67 1.99
CA ILE A 16 28.28 9.59 3.00
C ILE A 16 26.98 9.65 3.79
N LEU A 17 26.54 10.85 4.20
CA LEU A 17 25.30 11.03 4.94
C LEU A 17 24.07 10.61 4.11
N LEU A 18 24.02 10.98 2.83
CA LEU A 18 22.94 10.61 1.93
C LEU A 18 22.88 9.10 1.69
N ILE A 19 24.03 8.45 1.46
CA ILE A 19 24.10 6.99 1.29
C ILE A 19 23.64 6.28 2.56
N GLY A 20 24.13 6.71 3.73
CA GLY A 20 23.70 6.14 5.01
C GLY A 20 22.20 6.30 5.23
N ARG A 21 21.63 7.45 4.85
CA ARG A 21 20.18 7.67 4.95
C ARG A 21 19.39 6.78 4.00
N ALA A 22 19.83 6.64 2.75
CA ALA A 22 19.18 5.79 1.76
C ALA A 22 19.11 4.34 2.22
N ILE A 23 20.23 3.79 2.69
CA ILE A 23 20.30 2.42 3.23
C ILE A 23 19.33 2.27 4.42
N SER A 24 19.33 3.23 5.35
CA SER A 24 18.44 3.20 6.52
C SER A 24 16.96 3.21 6.14
N VAL A 25 16.56 3.96 5.10
CA VAL A 25 15.16 3.99 4.63
C VAL A 25 14.78 2.64 4.01
N VAL A 26 15.59 2.12 3.09
CA VAL A 26 15.32 0.84 2.42
C VAL A 26 15.22 -0.31 3.43
N GLN A 27 16.08 -0.33 4.45
CA GLN A 27 16.00 -1.34 5.51
C GLN A 27 14.74 -1.20 6.36
N LYS A 28 14.33 0.03 6.68
CA LYS A 28 13.09 0.25 7.45
C LYS A 28 11.85 -0.17 6.65
N GLU A 29 11.80 0.17 5.37
CA GLU A 29 10.68 -0.20 4.50
C GLU A 29 10.66 -1.71 4.20
N GLY A 30 11.81 -2.35 4.04
CA GLY A 30 11.89 -3.80 3.84
C GLY A 30 11.57 -4.62 5.09
N ASN A 31 11.72 -4.05 6.29
CA ASN A 31 11.38 -4.69 7.56
C ASN A 31 9.97 -4.32 8.07
N GLU A 32 9.26 -3.43 7.38
CA GLU A 32 7.84 -3.22 7.68
C GLU A 32 7.07 -4.51 7.34
N PRO A 33 6.11 -4.93 8.19
CA PRO A 33 5.26 -6.05 7.87
C PRO A 33 4.58 -5.80 6.51
N VAL A 34 4.64 -6.79 5.63
CA VAL A 34 4.02 -6.71 4.31
C VAL A 34 2.57 -6.28 4.46
N ARG A 35 2.22 -5.17 3.81
CA ARG A 35 0.86 -4.64 3.86
C ARG A 35 -0.09 -5.60 3.17
N GLY A 36 -1.30 -5.72 3.72
CA GLY A 36 -2.32 -6.62 3.22
C GLY A 36 -2.32 -7.93 4.00
N SER A 37 -2.85 -8.95 3.37
CA SER A 37 -3.17 -10.23 3.97
C SER A 37 -2.82 -11.32 2.99
N GLU A 38 -2.34 -12.44 3.51
CA GLU A 38 -2.06 -13.60 2.68
C GLU A 38 -3.37 -14.11 2.04
N PRO A 39 -3.30 -14.58 0.78
CA PRO A 39 -4.44 -15.19 0.12
C PRO A 39 -4.86 -16.46 0.87
N GLY A 40 -6.17 -16.75 0.84
CA GLY A 40 -6.70 -17.93 1.51
C GLY A 40 -8.21 -17.94 1.59
N GLU A 41 -8.76 -18.80 2.44
CA GLU A 41 -10.21 -18.92 2.61
C GLU A 41 -10.77 -17.82 3.53
N GLY A 42 -12.06 -17.52 3.43
CA GLY A 42 -12.74 -16.52 4.26
C GLY A 42 -12.76 -15.12 3.65
N VAL A 43 -13.03 -14.11 4.48
CA VAL A 43 -13.33 -12.75 4.03
C VAL A 43 -12.62 -11.68 4.88
N HIS A 44 -12.27 -10.57 4.23
CA HIS A 44 -11.94 -9.30 4.87
C HIS A 44 -13.19 -8.45 5.00
N THR A 45 -13.45 -8.01 6.22
CA THR A 45 -14.48 -7.00 6.51
C THR A 45 -13.80 -5.65 6.61
N ILE A 46 -14.16 -4.73 5.73
CA ILE A 46 -13.70 -3.35 5.76
C ILE A 46 -14.85 -2.49 6.27
N HIS A 47 -14.64 -1.86 7.41
CA HIS A 47 -15.54 -0.83 7.94
C HIS A 47 -15.06 0.52 7.43
N ALA A 48 -15.85 1.15 6.57
CA ALA A 48 -15.61 2.49 6.07
C ALA A 48 -16.58 3.43 6.76
N GLU A 49 -16.05 4.31 7.60
CA GLU A 49 -16.82 5.34 8.30
C GLU A 49 -16.31 6.70 7.84
N TYR A 50 -17.22 7.51 7.33
CA TYR A 50 -16.97 8.88 6.92
C TYR A 50 -17.88 9.82 7.70
N SER A 51 -17.33 10.86 8.30
CA SER A 51 -18.07 11.91 8.98
C SER A 51 -17.62 13.28 8.48
N SER A 52 -18.56 14.11 8.05
CA SER A 52 -18.33 15.48 7.58
C SER A 52 -18.66 16.55 8.64
N GLY A 53 -18.87 16.14 9.89
CA GLY A 53 -19.18 17.04 11.03
C GLY A 53 -20.66 17.42 11.17
N PHE A 54 -21.44 17.44 10.08
CA PHE A 54 -22.91 17.62 10.13
C PHE A 54 -23.70 16.34 9.80
N SER A 55 -23.07 15.41 9.08
CA SER A 55 -23.63 14.10 8.75
C SER A 55 -22.50 13.08 8.57
N GLY A 56 -22.84 11.81 8.56
CA GLY A 56 -21.87 10.74 8.30
C GLY A 56 -22.50 9.59 7.53
N HIS A 57 -21.65 8.78 6.91
CA HIS A 57 -22.02 7.53 6.29
C HIS A 57 -21.07 6.43 6.73
N SER A 58 -21.63 5.35 7.27
CA SER A 58 -20.91 4.14 7.56
C SER A 58 -21.34 3.05 6.59
N THR A 59 -20.37 2.30 6.09
CA THR A 59 -20.62 1.15 5.24
C THR A 59 -19.61 0.06 5.56
N THR A 60 -20.05 -1.17 5.35
CA THR A 60 -19.23 -2.36 5.60
C THR A 60 -19.12 -3.16 4.31
N TYR A 61 -17.89 -3.39 3.87
CA TYR A 61 -17.58 -4.20 2.69
C TYR A 61 -17.02 -5.55 3.09
N THR A 62 -17.48 -6.62 2.47
CA THR A 62 -16.96 -7.97 2.68
C THR A 62 -16.26 -8.45 1.42
N ILE A 63 -14.94 -8.65 1.47
CA ILE A 63 -14.07 -8.96 0.33
C ILE A 63 -13.49 -10.37 0.52
N PRO A 64 -13.62 -11.31 -0.44
CA PRO A 64 -13.03 -12.64 -0.31
C PRO A 64 -11.51 -12.57 -0.28
N ARG A 65 -10.90 -13.42 0.56
CA ARG A 65 -9.45 -13.63 0.56
C ARG A 65 -8.96 -14.46 -0.62
N ASP A 66 -9.83 -15.32 -1.16
CA ASP A 66 -9.50 -16.15 -2.32
C ASP A 66 -9.47 -15.28 -3.60
N PRO A 67 -8.31 -15.19 -4.29
CA PRO A 67 -8.19 -14.40 -5.51
C PRO A 67 -9.20 -14.79 -6.59
N GLN A 68 -9.53 -16.07 -6.69
CA GLN A 68 -10.48 -16.55 -7.70
C GLN A 68 -11.91 -16.12 -7.37
N ALA A 69 -12.33 -16.23 -6.11
CA ALA A 69 -13.62 -15.73 -5.64
C ALA A 69 -13.74 -14.21 -5.78
N TYR A 70 -12.67 -13.46 -5.53
CA TYR A 70 -12.62 -12.02 -5.76
C TYR A 70 -12.78 -11.69 -7.26
N ALA A 71 -12.00 -12.33 -8.13
CA ALA A 71 -12.05 -12.11 -9.58
C ALA A 71 -13.44 -12.39 -10.17
N LYS A 72 -14.12 -13.44 -9.71
CA LYS A 72 -15.49 -13.79 -10.13
C LYS A 72 -16.51 -12.67 -9.88
N ARG A 73 -16.29 -11.75 -8.93
CA ARG A 73 -17.20 -10.62 -8.67
C ARG A 73 -17.22 -9.59 -9.79
N PHE A 74 -16.17 -9.53 -10.60
CA PHE A 74 -16.08 -8.62 -11.74
C PHE A 74 -16.65 -9.22 -13.02
N VAL A 75 -16.92 -10.53 -13.05
CA VAL A 75 -17.53 -11.19 -14.19
C VAL A 75 -19.01 -10.83 -14.22
N PRO A 76 -19.51 -10.17 -15.28
CA PRO A 76 -20.94 -9.90 -15.42
C PRO A 76 -21.71 -11.22 -15.34
N LYS A 77 -22.75 -11.28 -14.51
CA LYS A 77 -23.66 -12.43 -14.55
C LYS A 77 -24.31 -12.45 -15.93
N GLN A 78 -24.19 -13.57 -16.66
CA GLN A 78 -24.95 -13.75 -17.88
C GLN A 78 -26.43 -13.54 -17.56
N ARG A 79 -27.06 -12.60 -18.25
CA ARG A 79 -28.50 -12.40 -18.20
C ARG A 79 -29.12 -13.62 -18.87
N THR A 80 -29.65 -14.56 -18.09
CA THR A 80 -30.50 -15.62 -18.61
C THR A 80 -31.83 -14.98 -18.98
N ASP A 81 -31.89 -14.37 -20.16
CA ASP A 81 -33.15 -14.00 -20.79
C ASP A 81 -33.85 -15.30 -21.20
N ASN A 82 -34.53 -15.94 -20.25
CA ASN A 82 -35.57 -16.93 -20.53
C ASN A 82 -36.79 -16.18 -21.07
N ALA A 83 -36.66 -15.65 -22.28
CA ALA A 83 -37.76 -15.17 -23.09
C ALA A 83 -37.96 -16.18 -24.22
N LYS A 84 -38.68 -17.26 -23.90
CA LYS A 84 -39.39 -18.05 -24.90
C LYS A 84 -40.64 -18.67 -24.31
#